data_AF-A0A349BVA8-F1
#
_entry.id   AF-A0A349BVA8-F1
#
_cell.length_a   1.000
_cell.length_b   1.000
_cell.length_c   1.000
_cell.angle_alpha   90.00
_cell.angle_beta   90.00
_cell.angle_gamma   90.00
#
_symmetry.space_group_name_H-M   'P 1'
#
loop_
_entity.id
_entity.type
_entity.pdbx_description
1 polymer ?
#
loop_
_entity_poly.entity_id
_entity_poly.type
_entity_poly.pdbx_seq_one_letter_code
_entity_poly.pdbx_strand_id
1 'polypeptide(L)'
;MPTDHIPIGLVWLKRDLRLHDHAALYLASQQHKNILMLYVVEDSLQQESHFSERHLDFIKQSIADMNRQLKNLNTKVFVVQGEVLDIFEQLQNTFRIEALYSHLETGIGLTFTRDKAVKKWCIERRISWNEYRQQGVFRGLKSRKKWLQYWTDHMNASL
;
A
#
# COMPACT_ATOMS: atom_id res chain seq x y z
N MET A 1 -4.70 28.17 -8.60
CA MET A 1 -5.38 28.37 -7.31
C MET A 1 -4.67 27.48 -6.29
N PRO A 2 -4.24 27.98 -5.12
CA PRO A 2 -3.83 27.07 -4.06
C PRO A 2 -5.09 26.31 -3.64
N THR A 3 -5.08 24.99 -3.80
CA THR A 3 -6.19 24.15 -3.37
C THR A 3 -6.15 24.04 -1.84
N ASP A 4 -7.24 24.44 -1.18
CA ASP A 4 -7.47 24.32 0.28
C ASP A 4 -7.56 22.86 0.79
N HIS A 5 -7.12 21.89 -0.01
CA HIS A 5 -7.16 20.49 0.36
C HIS A 5 -6.10 20.18 1.43
N ILE A 6 -6.53 19.48 2.47
CA ILE A 6 -5.66 19.06 3.56
C ILE A 6 -4.51 18.21 2.99
N PRO A 7 -3.24 18.55 3.26
CA PRO A 7 -2.10 17.74 2.86
C PRO A 7 -2.04 16.44 3.65
N ILE A 8 -1.84 15.32 2.95
CA ILE A 8 -1.77 13.99 3.56
C ILE A 8 -0.61 13.15 3.00
N GLY A 9 -0.06 12.30 3.87
CA GLY A 9 0.63 11.08 3.45
C GLY A 9 -0.37 9.94 3.30
N LEU A 10 -0.45 9.33 2.12
CA LEU A 10 -1.35 8.21 1.87
C LEU A 10 -0.62 6.89 2.11
N VAL A 11 -1.06 6.11 3.11
CA VAL A 11 -0.53 4.77 3.39
C VAL A 11 -1.48 3.75 2.77
N TRP A 12 -1.06 3.12 1.67
CA TRP A 12 -1.84 2.10 0.98
C TRP A 12 -1.48 0.71 1.47
N LEU A 13 -2.35 0.18 2.33
CA LEU A 13 -2.29 -1.17 2.89
C LEU A 13 -2.75 -2.19 1.84
N LYS A 14 -2.04 -3.31 1.74
CA LYS A 14 -2.35 -4.42 0.83
C LYS A 14 -2.48 -5.73 1.61
N ARG A 15 -1.42 -6.54 1.65
CA ARG A 15 -1.40 -7.83 2.37
C ARG A 15 -0.78 -7.72 3.77
N ASP A 16 -0.37 -6.52 4.14
CA ASP A 16 0.39 -6.12 5.30
C ASP A 16 -0.49 -5.44 6.36
N LEU A 17 -1.63 -6.06 6.67
CA LEU A 17 -2.64 -5.55 7.62
C LEU A 17 -2.15 -5.67 9.08
N ARG A 18 -1.18 -4.84 9.46
CA ARG A 18 -0.62 -4.75 10.83
C ARG A 18 -0.17 -3.32 11.14
N LEU A 19 -0.04 -3.00 12.42
CA LEU A 19 0.45 -1.69 12.88
C LEU A 19 1.93 -1.71 13.29
N HIS A 20 2.40 -2.84 13.82
CA HIS A 20 3.78 -3.01 14.30
C HIS A 20 4.70 -3.43 13.16
N ASP A 21 5.97 -3.01 13.26
CA ASP A 21 7.02 -3.31 12.29
C ASP A 21 6.54 -3.04 10.84
N HIS A 22 6.07 -1.81 10.63
CA HIS A 22 5.47 -1.37 9.38
C HIS A 22 6.18 -0.13 8.85
N ALA A 23 7.26 -0.34 8.09
CA ALA A 23 8.14 0.72 7.60
C ALA A 23 7.39 1.85 6.86
N ALA A 24 6.42 1.50 6.02
CA ALA A 24 5.65 2.49 5.26
C ALA A 24 4.80 3.42 6.17
N LEU A 25 4.20 2.87 7.22
CA LEU A 25 3.37 3.60 8.18
C LEU A 25 4.26 4.46 9.09
N TYR A 26 5.37 3.89 9.56
CA TYR A 26 6.37 4.60 10.36
C TYR A 26 6.90 5.83 9.61
N LEU A 27 7.38 5.67 8.37
CA LEU A 27 7.96 6.77 7.61
C LEU A 27 6.92 7.81 7.21
N ALA A 28 5.69 7.40 6.86
CA ALA A 28 4.60 8.34 6.65
C ALA A 28 4.33 9.18 7.91
N SER A 29 4.37 8.58 9.11
CA SER A 29 4.14 9.30 10.37
C SER A 29 5.26 10.25 10.80
N GLN A 30 6.48 10.01 10.32
CA GLN A 30 7.60 10.94 10.53
C GLN A 30 7.53 12.13 9.56
N GLN A 31 6.99 11.93 8.36
CA GLN A 31 7.04 12.92 7.28
C GLN A 31 5.77 13.76 7.15
N HIS A 32 4.62 13.27 7.63
CA HIS A 32 3.34 13.95 7.48
C HIS A 32 2.59 14.08 8.80
N LYS A 33 1.99 15.26 9.00
CA LYS A 33 1.09 15.52 10.13
C LYS A 33 -0.23 14.76 10.00
N ASN A 34 -0.76 14.64 8.78
CA ASN A 34 -2.00 13.93 8.50
C ASN A 34 -1.68 12.70 7.66
N ILE A 35 -2.18 11.55 8.09
CA ILE A 35 -2.01 10.28 7.40
C ILE A 35 -3.38 9.68 7.13
N LEU A 36 -3.58 9.20 5.90
CA LEU A 36 -4.72 8.36 5.56
C LEU A 36 -4.24 6.93 5.37
N MET A 37 -4.65 6.02 6.25
CA MET A 37 -4.47 4.58 6.05
C MET A 37 -5.62 4.07 5.18
N LEU A 38 -5.30 3.58 3.99
CA LEU A 38 -6.26 3.15 2.98
C LEU A 38 -6.11 1.66 2.70
N TYR A 39 -7.23 0.94 2.70
CA TYR A 39 -7.35 -0.38 2.11
C TYR A 39 -8.43 -0.35 1.03
N VAL A 40 -8.08 -0.81 -0.17
CA VAL A 40 -9.00 -0.86 -1.32
C VAL A 40 -9.39 -2.31 -1.57
N VAL A 41 -10.69 -2.59 -1.54
CA VAL A 41 -11.26 -3.86 -1.97
C VAL A 41 -11.50 -3.78 -3.47
N GLU A 42 -10.58 -4.32 -4.27
CA GLU A 42 -10.65 -4.23 -5.74
C GLU A 42 -11.66 -5.22 -6.32
N ASP A 43 -12.51 -4.75 -7.23
CA ASP A 43 -13.52 -5.58 -7.89
C ASP A 43 -12.84 -6.59 -8.81
N SER A 44 -11.81 -6.16 -9.54
CA SER A 44 -10.98 -7.02 -10.39
C SER A 44 -10.34 -8.18 -9.62
N LEU A 45 -9.87 -7.95 -8.38
CA LEU A 45 -9.29 -9.00 -7.54
C LEU A 45 -10.33 -9.96 -6.96
N GLN A 46 -11.55 -9.50 -6.72
CA GLN A 46 -12.63 -10.36 -6.23
C GLN A 46 -13.14 -11.33 -7.32
N GLN A 47 -13.08 -10.92 -8.59
CA GLN A 47 -13.50 -11.74 -9.72
C GLN A 47 -12.46 -12.78 -10.15
N GLU A 48 -11.24 -12.73 -9.61
CA GLU A 48 -10.19 -13.70 -9.90
C GLU A 48 -10.55 -15.09 -9.33
N SER A 49 -10.30 -16.13 -10.13
CA SER A 49 -10.68 -17.52 -9.83
C SER A 49 -10.12 -18.10 -8.53
N HIS A 50 -9.07 -17.47 -7.99
CA HIS A 50 -8.42 -17.88 -6.75
C HIS A 50 -8.90 -17.10 -5.51
N PHE A 51 -9.84 -16.16 -5.69
CA PHE A 51 -10.42 -15.44 -4.57
C PHE A 51 -11.41 -16.32 -3.82
N SER A 52 -11.25 -16.40 -2.49
CA SER A 52 -12.14 -17.18 -1.63
C SER A 52 -12.76 -16.27 -0.58
N GLU A 53 -13.99 -16.58 -0.16
CA GLU A 53 -14.67 -15.86 0.92
C GLU A 53 -13.84 -15.85 2.20
N ARG A 54 -13.14 -16.96 2.50
CA ARG A 54 -12.21 -17.05 3.64
C ARG A 54 -11.11 -16.00 3.61
N HIS A 55 -10.60 -15.67 2.42
CA HIS A 55 -9.59 -14.63 2.27
C HIS A 55 -10.16 -13.25 2.63
N LEU A 56 -11.37 -12.95 2.15
CA LEU A 56 -12.06 -11.71 2.45
C LEU A 56 -12.40 -11.59 3.94
N ASP A 57 -12.84 -12.68 4.57
CA ASP A 57 -13.14 -12.70 6.00
C ASP A 57 -11.89 -12.46 6.84
N PHE A 58 -10.76 -13.04 6.46
CA PHE A 58 -9.48 -12.77 7.11
C PHE A 58 -9.10 -11.28 7.02
N ILE A 59 -9.26 -10.67 5.85
CA ILE A 59 -9.02 -9.23 5.65
C ILE A 59 -9.92 -8.39 6.55
N LYS A 60 -11.24 -8.67 6.55
CA LYS A 60 -12.23 -7.95 7.37
C LYS A 60 -11.88 -8.05 8.86
N GLN A 61 -11.57 -9.24 9.35
CA GLN A 61 -11.20 -9.47 10.75
C GLN A 61 -9.89 -8.78 11.11
N SER A 62 -8.90 -8.79 10.22
CA SER A 62 -7.62 -8.11 10.43
C SER A 62 -7.80 -6.60 10.53
N ILE A 63 -8.57 -5.99 9.63
CA ILE A 63 -8.86 -4.55 9.67
C ILE A 63 -9.70 -4.19 10.91
N ALA A 64 -10.67 -5.02 11.28
CA ALA A 64 -11.45 -4.82 12.49
C ALA A 64 -10.54 -4.83 13.73
N ASP A 65 -9.58 -5.76 13.80
CA ASP A 65 -8.60 -5.80 14.88
C ASP A 65 -7.70 -4.57 14.93
N MET A 66 -7.11 -4.17 13.78
CA MET A 66 -6.33 -2.95 13.68
C MET A 66 -7.13 -1.73 14.14
N ASN A 67 -8.39 -1.60 13.73
CA ASN A 67 -9.25 -0.48 14.11
C ASN A 67 -9.59 -0.47 15.61
N ARG A 68 -9.65 -1.62 16.29
CA ARG A 68 -9.76 -1.65 17.75
C ARG A 68 -8.55 -1.01 18.42
N GLN A 69 -7.34 -1.27 17.91
CA GLN A 69 -6.10 -0.70 18.43
C GLN A 69 -5.98 0.80 18.12
N LEU A 70 -6.37 1.21 16.90
CA LEU A 70 -6.32 2.60 16.45
C LEU A 70 -7.35 3.52 17.14
N LYS A 71 -8.38 2.95 17.79
CA LYS A 71 -9.43 3.72 18.48
C LYS A 71 -8.86 4.71 19.49
N ASN A 72 -7.82 4.33 20.23
CA ASN A 72 -7.17 5.19 21.22
C ASN A 72 -6.40 6.36 20.60
N LEU A 73 -6.08 6.28 19.30
CA LEU A 73 -5.41 7.32 18.53
C LEU A 73 -6.41 8.16 17.70
N ASN A 74 -7.71 7.98 17.93
CA ASN A 74 -8.78 8.65 17.19
C ASN A 74 -8.63 8.54 15.66
N THR A 75 -8.21 7.38 15.18
CA THR A 75 -8.05 7.10 13.74
C THR A 75 -8.51 5.68 13.42
N LYS A 76 -8.57 5.36 12.13
CA LYS A 76 -8.96 4.05 11.60
C LYS A 76 -8.40 3.86 10.21
N VAL A 77 -8.35 2.61 9.77
CA VAL A 77 -8.18 2.25 8.37
C VAL A 77 -9.45 2.65 7.61
N PHE A 78 -9.28 3.46 6.57
CA PHE A 78 -10.32 3.77 5.60
C PHE A 78 -10.41 2.64 4.59
N VAL A 79 -11.56 1.98 4.54
CA VAL A 79 -11.83 0.86 3.63
C VAL A 79 -12.83 1.32 2.58
N VAL A 80 -12.52 1.08 1.32
CA VAL A 80 -13.38 1.42 0.19
C VAL A 80 -13.31 0.32 -0.85
N GLN A 81 -14.40 0.13 -1.60
CA GLN A 81 -14.47 -0.81 -2.71
C GLN A 81 -14.35 -0.07 -4.05
N GLY A 82 -13.65 -0.66 -5.01
CA GLY A 82 -13.42 -0.13 -6.35
C GLY A 82 -11.98 -0.34 -6.80
N GLU A 83 -11.60 0.19 -7.97
CA GLU A 83 -10.23 0.04 -8.49
C GLU A 83 -9.29 1.10 -7.88
N VAL A 84 -8.05 0.71 -7.58
CA VAL A 84 -7.11 1.56 -6.82
C VAL A 84 -6.87 2.93 -7.46
N LEU A 85 -6.73 2.99 -8.79
CA LEU A 85 -6.51 4.27 -9.47
C LEU A 85 -7.71 5.20 -9.40
N ASP A 86 -8.92 4.67 -9.55
CA ASP A 86 -10.15 5.47 -9.46
C ASP A 86 -10.31 6.05 -8.04
N ILE A 87 -10.02 5.24 -7.03
CA ILE A 87 -10.00 5.69 -5.64
C ILE A 87 -8.93 6.76 -5.40
N PHE A 88 -7.72 6.59 -5.95
CA PHE A 88 -6.66 7.58 -5.80
C PHE A 88 -7.01 8.92 -6.45
N GLU A 89 -7.67 8.89 -7.61
CA GLU A 89 -8.21 10.10 -8.26
C GLU A 89 -9.26 10.79 -7.41
N GLN A 90 -10.22 10.04 -6.87
CA GLN A 90 -11.25 10.58 -5.97
C GLN A 90 -10.62 11.20 -4.71
N LEU A 91 -9.60 10.55 -4.13
CA LEU A 91 -8.88 11.06 -2.98
C LEU A 91 -8.09 12.33 -3.31
N GLN A 92 -7.49 12.44 -4.50
CA GLN A 92 -6.82 13.67 -4.95
C GLN A 92 -7.77 14.86 -5.12
N ASN A 93 -9.04 14.62 -5.43
CA ASN A 93 -10.06 15.67 -5.47
C ASN A 93 -10.50 16.14 -4.07
N THR A 94 -10.18 15.38 -3.02
CA THR A 94 -10.56 15.67 -1.63
C THR A 94 -9.38 16.18 -0.81
N PHE A 95 -8.20 15.59 -1.03
CA PHE A 95 -6.97 15.81 -0.28
C PHE A 95 -5.82 16.15 -1.21
N ARG A 96 -4.86 16.92 -0.69
CA ARG A 96 -3.58 17.10 -1.37
C ARG A 96 -2.68 15.93 -0.99
N ILE A 97 -2.67 14.86 -1.80
CA ILE A 97 -1.76 13.72 -1.58
C ILE A 97 -0.33 14.18 -1.88
N GLU A 98 0.52 14.22 -0.86
CA GLU A 98 1.91 14.67 -0.99
C GLU A 98 2.86 13.51 -1.31
N ALA A 99 2.61 12.35 -0.71
CA ALA A 99 3.35 11.13 -0.96
C ALA A 99 2.48 9.89 -0.72
N LEU A 100 2.81 8.83 -1.44
CA LEU A 100 2.23 7.50 -1.31
C LEU A 100 3.25 6.59 -0.63
N TYR A 101 2.79 5.78 0.32
CA TYR A 101 3.60 4.84 1.09
C TYR A 101 2.96 3.47 1.02
N SER A 102 3.76 2.43 0.78
CA SER A 102 3.25 1.06 0.89
C SER A 102 4.38 0.05 1.00
N HIS A 103 4.09 -1.17 1.48
CA HIS A 103 4.98 -2.28 1.20
C HIS A 103 4.82 -2.79 -0.24
N LEU A 104 5.90 -3.39 -0.76
CA LEU A 104 5.86 -4.17 -1.98
C LEU A 104 4.94 -5.39 -1.80
N GLU A 105 4.05 -5.62 -2.76
CA GLU A 105 3.23 -6.83 -2.80
C GLU A 105 3.88 -7.88 -3.72
N THR A 106 4.01 -9.10 -3.20
CA THR A 106 4.29 -10.31 -3.99
C THR A 106 2.97 -10.99 -4.33
N GLY A 107 2.36 -10.55 -5.43
CA GLY A 107 1.06 -11.04 -5.88
C GLY A 107 1.07 -11.60 -7.30
N ILE A 108 -0.12 -11.72 -7.87
CA ILE A 108 -0.38 -12.24 -9.21
C ILE A 108 -0.06 -11.19 -10.30
N GLY A 109 -0.19 -11.60 -11.57
CA GLY A 109 0.01 -10.70 -12.71
C GLY A 109 -0.88 -9.45 -12.66
N LEU A 110 -2.13 -9.60 -12.19
CA LEU A 110 -3.07 -8.49 -12.04
C LEU A 110 -2.55 -7.41 -11.09
N THR A 111 -2.13 -7.77 -9.87
CA THR A 111 -1.58 -6.79 -8.91
C THR A 111 -0.25 -6.19 -9.39
N PHE A 112 0.54 -6.91 -10.18
CA PHE A 112 1.73 -6.34 -10.82
C PHE A 112 1.41 -5.30 -11.89
N THR A 113 0.40 -5.55 -12.72
CA THR A 113 -0.05 -4.60 -13.73
C THR A 113 -0.63 -3.36 -13.07
N ARG A 114 -1.45 -3.53 -12.03
CA ARG A 114 -1.95 -2.44 -11.19
C ARG A 114 -0.82 -1.58 -10.61
N ASP A 115 0.19 -2.20 -9.99
CA ASP A 115 1.31 -1.46 -9.39
C ASP A 115 2.09 -0.65 -10.44
N LYS A 116 2.26 -1.16 -11.66
CA LYS A 116 2.86 -0.38 -12.76
C LYS A 116 2.01 0.82 -13.14
N ALA A 117 0.69 0.66 -13.18
CA ALA A 117 -0.24 1.74 -13.49
C ALA A 117 -0.23 2.81 -12.38
N VAL A 118 -0.23 2.40 -11.11
CA VAL A 118 -0.04 3.30 -9.96
C VAL A 118 1.28 4.04 -10.04
N LYS A 119 2.38 3.36 -10.40
CA LYS A 119 3.68 4.03 -10.58
C LYS A 119 3.63 5.13 -11.64
N LYS A 120 3.01 4.84 -12.78
CA LYS A 120 2.82 5.82 -13.87
C LYS A 120 2.00 7.01 -13.38
N TRP A 121 0.90 6.73 -12.70
CA TRP A 121 0.03 7.75 -12.12
C TRP A 121 0.76 8.66 -11.12
N CYS A 122 1.56 8.10 -10.21
CA CYS A 122 2.38 8.88 -9.28
C CYS A 122 3.35 9.83 -10.00
N ILE A 123 3.98 9.37 -11.09
CA ILE A 123 4.88 10.20 -11.91
C ILE A 123 4.09 11.36 -12.55
N GLU A 124 2.95 11.08 -13.17
CA GLU A 124 2.11 12.09 -13.82
C GLU A 124 1.59 13.14 -12.84
N ARG A 125 1.22 12.72 -11.62
CA ARG A 125 0.73 13.59 -10.54
C ARG A 125 1.82 14.19 -9.67
N ARG A 126 3.10 13.90 -9.94
CA ARG A 126 4.26 14.35 -9.16
C ARG A 126 4.17 13.98 -7.68
N ILE A 127 3.65 12.78 -7.39
CA ILE A 127 3.56 12.20 -6.06
C ILE A 127 4.73 11.26 -5.88
N SER A 128 5.49 11.41 -4.79
CA SER A 128 6.54 10.45 -4.46
C SER A 128 5.91 9.16 -3.97
N TRP A 129 6.21 8.03 -4.63
CA TRP A 129 5.81 6.71 -4.13
C TRP A 129 6.99 6.02 -3.44
N ASN A 130 6.90 5.90 -2.13
CA ASN A 130 7.85 5.21 -1.29
C ASN A 130 7.40 3.76 -1.05
N GLU A 131 8.06 2.84 -1.74
CA GLU A 131 7.79 1.39 -1.65
C GLU A 131 8.84 0.69 -0.78
N TYR A 132 8.37 -0.03 0.23
CA TYR A 132 9.23 -0.73 1.19
C TYR A 132 9.15 -2.24 1.01
N ARG A 133 10.31 -2.91 1.03
CA ARG A 133 10.40 -4.36 0.95
C ARG A 133 10.21 -4.96 2.33
N GLN A 134 9.34 -5.97 2.45
CA GLN A 134 9.23 -6.80 3.67
C GLN A 134 9.71 -8.26 3.46
N GLN A 135 10.03 -8.65 2.22
CA GLN A 135 10.29 -10.05 1.85
C GLN A 135 11.54 -10.18 0.96
N GLY A 136 12.20 -11.33 1.04
CA GLY A 136 13.33 -11.71 0.19
C GLY A 136 13.00 -12.05 -1.27
N VAL A 137 11.77 -11.80 -1.73
CA VAL A 137 11.33 -12.06 -3.10
C VAL A 137 11.47 -10.81 -3.95
N PHE A 138 12.36 -10.85 -4.94
CA PHE A 138 12.62 -9.73 -5.85
C PHE A 138 11.69 -9.79 -7.06
N ARG A 139 10.85 -8.76 -7.25
CA ARG A 139 9.96 -8.64 -8.42
C ARG A 139 10.74 -8.22 -9.66
N GLY A 140 10.29 -8.68 -10.82
CA GLY A 140 10.87 -8.30 -12.13
C GLY A 140 12.17 -9.02 -12.49
N LEU A 141 12.61 -10.02 -11.72
CA LEU A 141 13.76 -10.84 -12.10
C LEU A 141 13.45 -11.68 -13.35
N LYS A 142 14.27 -11.52 -14.39
CA LYS A 142 14.21 -12.34 -15.61
C LYS A 142 14.84 -13.73 -15.43
N SER A 143 15.62 -13.92 -14.37
CA SER A 143 16.31 -15.19 -14.08
C SER A 143 16.56 -15.33 -12.58
N ARG A 144 16.57 -16.58 -12.08
CA ARG A 144 16.88 -16.91 -10.68
C ARG A 144 18.39 -17.02 -10.38
N LYS A 145 19.27 -16.97 -11.40
CA LYS A 145 20.71 -17.17 -11.22
C LYS A 145 21.35 -16.24 -10.17
N LYS A 146 20.87 -15.01 -10.06
CA LYS A 146 21.37 -14.00 -9.10
C LYS A 146 20.51 -13.86 -7.85
N TRP A 147 19.44 -14.66 -7.71
CA TRP A 147 18.49 -14.48 -6.61
C TRP A 147 19.15 -14.67 -5.23
N LEU A 148 19.98 -15.71 -5.08
CA LEU A 148 20.69 -15.97 -3.82
C LEU A 148 21.63 -14.81 -3.46
N GLN A 149 22.37 -14.30 -4.45
CA GLN A 149 23.23 -13.14 -4.25
C GLN A 149 22.44 -11.92 -3.79
N TYR A 150 21.38 -11.56 -4.51
CA TYR A 150 20.53 -10.42 -4.12
C TYR A 150 19.91 -10.60 -2.74
N TRP A 151 19.50 -11.81 -2.40
CA TRP A 151 18.98 -12.12 -1.08
C TRP A 151 20.04 -11.94 0.01
N THR A 152 21.24 -12.49 -0.19
CA THR A 152 22.35 -12.38 0.77
C THR A 152 22.76 -10.92 0.96
N ASP A 153 22.90 -10.16 -0.12
CA ASP A 153 23.22 -8.73 -0.06
C ASP A 153 22.15 -7.95 0.71
N HIS A 154 20.87 -8.27 0.49
CA HIS A 154 19.76 -7.64 1.18
C HIS A 154 19.73 -7.96 2.68
N MET A 155 19.98 -9.22 3.07
CA MET A 155 20.00 -9.64 4.48
C MET A 155 21.19 -9.07 5.25
N ASN A 156 22.30 -8.81 4.57
CA ASN A 156 23.52 -8.25 5.17
C ASN A 156 23.59 -6.72 5.05
N ALA A 157 22.59 -6.07 4.46
CA ALA A 157 22.54 -4.62 4.39
C ALA A 157 22.29 -4.05 5.80
N SER A 158 23.13 -3.11 6.23
CA SER A 158 22.88 -2.33 7.45
C SER A 158 21.59 -1.52 7.29
N LEU A 159 20.79 -1.47 8.37
CA LEU A 159 19.57 -0.66 8.47
C LEU A 159 19.85 0.84 8.35
#